data_AF-A0A8C5VG68-F1
#
_entry.id   AF-A0A8C5VG68-F1
#
_cell.length_a   1.000
_cell.length_b   1.000
_cell.length_c   1.000
_cell.angle_alpha   90.00
_cell.angle_beta   90.00
_cell.angle_gamma   90.00
#
_symmetry.space_group_name_H-M   'P 1'
#
loop_
_entity.id
_entity.type
_entity.pdbx_description
1 polymer ?
#
loop_
_entity_poly.entity_id
_entity_poly.type
_entity_poly.pdbx_seq_one_letter_code
_entity_poly.pdbx_strand_id
1 'polypeptide(L)'
;MAELRPSGAPGPSAPPAPGPAAPPAFASLFPPGLHAIYGECRRLYPDQPNPLQVTAIVKYWFTGTDGPSGFGFELTFRLKRETGESAPPTWPAELMQGLARYVFQSENTFCSGDHVSWHSPLDNSESRIQHMLLTEDPQMQPVQTPFGVVTFLQIVGVCTEELHSAQQWNGQGILELLRTVPVAGGPWLITDMRRGETIFEIDPHLQQERVDKGIETDGSNLSGVSAKCAWDDLSRPPEDDEDSRSICIGTQPRRLSGKDTEQIRETLRRGLEINSKPVLPPINPQRQNGLTHDRAP
;
A
#
# COMPACT_ATOMS: atom_id res chain seq x y z
N MET A 1 22.57 -24.17 52.02
CA MET A 1 21.73 -23.00 52.31
C MET A 1 20.39 -23.23 51.62
N ALA A 2 19.39 -23.62 52.41
CA ALA A 2 18.02 -23.82 51.98
C ALA A 2 17.21 -22.72 52.65
N GLU A 3 16.55 -21.87 51.85
CA GLU A 3 15.71 -20.80 52.40
C GLU A 3 14.36 -21.35 52.87
N LEU A 4 14.02 -20.96 54.09
CA LEU A 4 12.83 -21.30 54.84
C LEU A 4 11.59 -20.58 54.27
N ARG A 5 10.54 -21.34 53.97
CA ARG A 5 9.18 -20.79 53.82
C ARG A 5 8.55 -20.55 55.20
N PRO A 6 7.91 -19.40 55.46
CA PRO A 6 7.13 -19.22 56.69
C PRO A 6 5.77 -19.94 56.61
N SER A 7 5.49 -20.74 57.64
CA SER A 7 4.20 -21.37 57.92
C SER A 7 3.17 -20.34 58.40
N GLY A 8 1.90 -20.54 58.04
CA GLY A 8 0.82 -19.58 58.19
C GLY A 8 0.17 -19.46 59.58
N ALA A 9 -0.46 -18.32 59.79
CA ALA A 9 -1.49 -18.07 60.81
C ALA A 9 -2.79 -17.61 60.12
N PRO A 10 -3.99 -17.95 60.63
CA PRO A 10 -5.25 -17.59 59.97
C PRO A 10 -5.63 -16.14 60.30
N GLY A 11 -5.64 -15.28 59.27
CA GLY A 11 -6.19 -13.91 59.33
C GLY A 11 -7.69 -13.86 58.97
N PRO A 12 -8.39 -12.76 59.29
CA PRO A 12 -9.85 -12.68 59.24
C PRO A 12 -10.41 -12.70 57.81
N SER A 13 -11.67 -13.14 57.71
CA SER A 13 -12.50 -13.33 56.52
C SER A 13 -12.34 -12.27 55.42
N ALA A 14 -12.16 -12.75 54.18
CA ALA A 14 -12.09 -11.96 52.95
C ALA A 14 -13.37 -11.13 52.70
N PRO A 15 -13.26 -9.90 52.15
CA PRO A 15 -14.42 -9.15 51.69
C PRO A 15 -15.04 -9.85 50.46
N PRO A 16 -16.35 -9.64 50.19
CA PRO A 16 -17.01 -10.28 49.06
C PRO A 16 -16.35 -9.85 47.75
N ALA A 17 -16.27 -10.80 46.81
CA ALA A 17 -15.75 -10.57 45.47
C ALA A 17 -16.48 -9.40 44.79
N PRO A 18 -15.78 -8.52 44.04
CA PRO A 18 -16.47 -7.52 43.25
C PRO A 18 -17.36 -8.24 42.24
N GLY A 19 -18.65 -7.96 42.26
CA GLY A 19 -19.58 -8.40 41.23
C GLY A 19 -19.13 -7.89 39.86
N PRO A 20 -19.66 -8.46 38.75
CA PRO A 20 -19.29 -8.02 37.41
C PRO A 20 -19.49 -6.51 37.32
N ALA A 21 -18.40 -5.79 37.04
CA ALA A 21 -18.44 -4.35 36.86
C ALA A 21 -19.50 -4.04 35.79
N ALA A 22 -20.49 -3.22 36.15
CA ALA A 22 -21.46 -2.73 35.20
C ALA A 22 -20.71 -2.09 34.01
N PRO A 23 -21.12 -2.34 32.75
CA PRO A 23 -20.52 -1.65 31.62
C PRO A 23 -20.64 -0.14 31.87
N PRO A 24 -19.62 0.66 31.50
CA PRO A 24 -19.65 2.09 31.75
C PRO A 24 -20.94 2.68 31.16
N ALA A 25 -21.62 3.51 31.94
CA ALA A 25 -22.94 4.11 31.66
C ALA A 25 -23.01 5.02 30.41
N PHE A 26 -22.00 4.97 29.55
CA PHE A 26 -21.85 5.73 28.31
C PHE A 26 -21.91 4.87 27.04
N ALA A 27 -22.11 3.56 27.16
CA ALA A 27 -22.10 2.62 26.02
C ALA A 27 -23.16 2.93 24.93
N SER A 28 -24.18 3.74 25.22
CA SER A 28 -25.26 4.06 24.27
C SER A 28 -25.07 5.36 23.46
N LEU A 29 -23.99 6.12 23.67
CA LEU A 29 -23.79 7.42 22.99
C LEU A 29 -22.88 7.33 21.76
N PHE A 30 -22.14 6.23 21.59
CA PHE A 30 -21.20 6.06 20.48
C PHE A 30 -21.69 5.00 19.49
N PRO A 31 -21.66 5.27 18.16
CA PRO A 31 -21.92 4.26 17.16
C PRO A 31 -21.03 3.02 17.36
N PRO A 32 -21.56 1.79 17.28
CA PRO A 32 -20.80 0.58 17.62
C PRO A 32 -19.49 0.39 16.83
N GLY A 33 -19.49 0.73 15.54
CA GLY A 33 -18.28 0.69 14.71
C GLY A 33 -17.21 1.68 15.20
N LEU A 34 -17.60 2.92 15.48
CA LEU A 34 -16.71 3.93 16.04
C LEU A 34 -16.19 3.52 17.43
N HIS A 35 -17.03 2.91 18.27
CA HIS A 35 -16.62 2.41 19.57
C HIS A 35 -15.56 1.29 19.47
N ALA A 36 -15.65 0.41 18.47
CA ALA A 36 -14.65 -0.63 18.22
C ALA A 36 -13.30 -0.02 17.82
N ILE A 37 -13.29 0.94 16.88
CA ILE A 37 -12.08 1.66 16.48
C ILE A 37 -11.47 2.42 17.67
N TYR A 38 -12.28 3.13 18.46
CA TYR A 38 -11.83 3.80 19.68
C TYR A 38 -11.33 2.82 20.75
N GLY A 39 -11.84 1.59 20.78
CA GLY A 39 -11.30 0.51 21.60
C GLY A 39 -9.83 0.22 21.26
N GLU A 40 -9.53 0.11 19.97
CA GLU A 40 -8.16 -0.13 19.48
C GLU A 40 -7.24 1.07 19.71
N CYS A 41 -7.73 2.29 19.50
CA CYS A 41 -6.98 3.50 19.85
C CYS A 41 -6.64 3.55 21.35
N ARG A 42 -7.59 3.22 22.23
CA ARG A 42 -7.37 3.17 23.69
C ARG A 42 -6.39 2.08 24.12
N ARG A 43 -6.31 0.97 23.37
CA ARG A 43 -5.34 -0.10 23.62
C ARG A 43 -3.91 0.41 23.41
N LEU A 44 -3.68 1.21 22.38
CA LEU A 44 -2.37 1.78 22.07
C LEU A 44 -2.03 3.03 22.88
N TYR A 45 -3.02 3.88 23.19
CA TYR A 45 -2.83 5.17 23.85
C TYR A 45 -3.72 5.32 25.10
N PRO A 46 -3.54 4.47 26.14
CA PRO A 46 -4.37 4.51 27.35
C PRO A 46 -4.18 5.81 28.15
N ASP A 47 -3.05 6.49 27.97
CA ASP A 47 -2.67 7.76 28.58
C ASP A 47 -3.31 8.98 27.90
N GLN A 48 -3.94 8.82 26.74
CA GLN A 48 -4.52 9.89 25.93
C GLN A 48 -6.03 9.68 25.70
N PRO A 49 -6.87 9.82 26.75
CA PRO A 49 -8.30 9.51 26.66
C PRO A 49 -9.11 10.50 25.81
N ASN A 50 -8.57 11.70 25.54
CA ASN A 50 -9.23 12.74 24.76
C ASN A 50 -8.25 13.37 23.75
N PRO A 51 -7.89 12.67 22.67
CA PRO A 51 -7.00 13.21 21.66
C PRO A 51 -7.68 14.35 20.89
N LEU A 52 -6.89 15.19 20.20
CA LEU A 52 -7.44 16.16 19.25
C LEU A 52 -8.12 15.40 18.11
N GLN A 53 -9.36 15.79 17.78
CA GLN A 53 -10.15 15.11 16.75
C GLN A 53 -10.67 16.12 15.72
N VAL A 54 -10.60 15.73 14.45
CA VAL A 54 -11.29 16.39 13.35
C VAL A 54 -12.40 15.45 12.89
N THR A 55 -13.64 15.92 12.83
CA THR A 55 -14.79 15.07 12.48
C THR A 55 -15.41 15.51 11.17
N ALA A 56 -15.63 14.54 10.28
CA ALA A 56 -16.51 14.68 9.13
C ALA A 56 -17.50 13.50 9.18
N ILE A 57 -18.79 13.78 9.15
CA ILE A 57 -19.83 12.76 9.24
C ILE A 57 -20.20 12.34 7.82
N VAL A 58 -19.74 11.17 7.39
CA VAL A 58 -20.24 10.51 6.17
C VAL A 58 -20.92 9.22 6.59
N LYS A 59 -22.23 9.12 6.32
CA LYS A 59 -23.02 7.92 6.63
C LYS A 59 -22.89 6.92 5.49
N TYR A 60 -22.51 5.68 5.80
CA TYR A 60 -22.58 4.57 4.85
C TYR A 60 -23.44 3.43 5.40
N TRP A 61 -23.97 2.63 4.48
CA TRP A 61 -24.97 1.58 4.72
C TRP A 61 -24.30 0.25 5.08
N PHE A 62 -25.01 -0.53 5.89
CA PHE A 62 -24.62 -1.83 6.43
C PHE A 62 -24.22 -2.86 5.35
N THR A 63 -23.05 -3.47 5.48
CA THR A 63 -22.50 -4.48 4.54
C THR A 63 -22.59 -5.92 5.05
N GLY A 64 -23.30 -6.19 6.16
CA GLY A 64 -23.40 -7.53 6.77
C GLY A 64 -22.36 -7.80 7.86
N THR A 65 -22.45 -8.94 8.55
CA THR A 65 -21.57 -9.27 9.71
C THR A 65 -20.26 -9.94 9.32
N ASP A 66 -20.24 -10.64 8.18
CA ASP A 66 -19.13 -11.52 7.77
C ASP A 66 -18.26 -10.92 6.65
N GLY A 67 -18.49 -9.65 6.32
CA GLY A 67 -17.80 -8.91 5.26
C GLY A 67 -16.99 -7.70 5.79
N PRO A 68 -16.39 -6.91 4.88
CA PRO A 68 -15.78 -5.63 5.25
C PRO A 68 -16.85 -4.66 5.78
N SER A 69 -16.54 -3.92 6.84
CA SER A 69 -17.39 -2.82 7.31
C SER A 69 -17.18 -1.59 6.41
N GLY A 70 -18.19 -1.21 5.64
CA GLY A 70 -18.04 -0.14 4.63
C GLY A 70 -16.99 -0.52 3.58
N PHE A 71 -15.96 0.30 3.41
CA PHE A 71 -14.81 -0.02 2.55
C PHE A 71 -13.85 -1.05 3.15
N GLY A 72 -14.02 -1.42 4.42
CA GLY A 72 -13.24 -2.46 5.09
C GLY A 72 -11.94 -1.99 5.72
N PHE A 73 -11.59 -0.71 5.59
CA PHE A 73 -10.39 -0.14 6.20
C PHE A 73 -10.61 1.31 6.65
N GLU A 74 -9.76 1.76 7.56
CA GLU A 74 -9.58 3.16 7.92
C GLU A 74 -8.14 3.59 7.62
N LEU A 75 -7.95 4.85 7.23
CA LEU A 75 -6.61 5.38 6.95
C LEU A 75 -5.92 5.77 8.27
N THR A 76 -4.61 5.52 8.36
CA THR A 76 -3.73 6.06 9.40
C THR A 76 -2.56 6.81 8.77
N PHE A 77 -1.92 7.68 9.55
CA PHE A 77 -0.73 8.40 9.10
C PHE A 77 0.21 8.68 10.28
N ARG A 78 1.50 8.50 10.05
CA ARG A 78 2.55 8.75 11.04
C ARG A 78 3.46 9.86 10.54
N LEU A 79 3.28 11.05 11.09
CA LEU A 79 4.09 12.21 10.80
C LEU A 79 5.19 12.36 11.86
N LYS A 80 6.44 12.53 11.43
CA LYS A 80 7.54 12.86 12.34
C LYS A 80 7.27 14.22 12.98
N ARG A 81 7.25 14.27 14.31
CA ARG A 81 7.12 15.51 15.08
C ARG A 81 8.33 16.42 14.90
N GLU A 82 8.09 17.70 14.64
CA GLU A 82 9.13 18.73 14.56
C GLU A 82 9.46 19.33 15.94
N THR A 83 10.66 19.90 16.05
CA THR A 83 11.09 20.57 17.29
C THR A 83 10.26 21.83 17.51
N GLY A 84 9.65 21.96 18.69
CA GLY A 84 8.81 23.11 19.05
C GLY A 84 7.31 22.89 18.81
N GLU A 85 6.89 21.78 18.19
CA GLU A 85 5.47 21.45 18.06
C GLU A 85 4.87 21.06 19.41
N SER A 86 3.84 21.77 19.85
CA SER A 86 3.08 21.46 21.07
C SER A 86 1.80 20.66 20.82
N ALA A 87 1.34 20.60 19.57
CA ALA A 87 0.12 19.91 19.15
C ALA A 87 0.35 19.31 17.74
N PRO A 88 -0.37 18.24 17.37
CA PRO A 88 -0.26 17.68 16.02
C PRO A 88 -0.80 18.67 14.98
N PRO A 89 -0.14 18.82 13.82
CA PRO A 89 -0.66 19.64 12.73
C PRO A 89 -1.92 19.01 12.13
N THR A 90 -2.80 19.84 11.59
CA THR A 90 -4.13 19.41 11.11
C THR A 90 -4.19 19.08 9.62
N TRP A 91 -3.19 19.48 8.82
CA TRP A 91 -3.15 19.24 7.37
C TRP A 91 -3.27 17.76 6.97
N PRO A 92 -2.79 16.76 7.75
CA PRO A 92 -2.98 15.36 7.37
C PRO A 92 -4.45 14.94 7.32
N ALA A 93 -5.31 15.58 8.12
CA ALA A 93 -6.76 15.33 8.05
C ALA A 93 -7.34 15.74 6.70
N GLU A 94 -6.87 16.85 6.12
CA GLU A 94 -7.30 17.31 4.79
C GLU A 94 -6.80 16.37 3.68
N LEU A 95 -5.55 15.90 3.77
CA LEU A 95 -4.99 14.88 2.88
C LEU A 95 -5.85 13.60 2.90
N MET A 96 -6.14 13.08 4.10
CA MET A 96 -6.95 11.87 4.28
C MET A 96 -8.38 12.06 3.76
N GLN A 97 -8.97 13.26 3.91
CA GLN A 97 -10.25 13.58 3.29
C GLN A 97 -10.17 13.57 1.76
N GLY A 98 -9.06 14.01 1.17
CA GLY A 98 -8.81 13.92 -0.26
C GLY A 98 -8.78 12.48 -0.77
N LEU A 99 -8.05 11.60 -0.09
CA LEU A 99 -8.01 10.17 -0.39
C LEU A 99 -9.37 9.49 -0.20
N ALA A 100 -10.07 9.80 0.89
CA ALA A 100 -11.42 9.28 1.13
C ALA A 100 -12.34 9.68 -0.03
N ARG A 101 -12.35 10.96 -0.43
CA ARG A 101 -13.16 11.43 -1.59
C ARG A 101 -12.89 10.61 -2.85
N TYR A 102 -11.63 10.28 -3.15
CA TYR A 102 -11.28 9.42 -4.29
C TYR A 102 -11.90 8.02 -4.17
N VAL A 103 -11.76 7.36 -3.01
CA VAL A 103 -12.32 6.03 -2.75
C VAL A 103 -13.85 6.05 -2.87
N PHE A 104 -14.50 7.07 -2.29
CA PHE A 104 -15.96 7.23 -2.38
C PHE A 104 -16.46 7.51 -3.80
N GLN A 105 -15.69 8.22 -4.64
CA GLN A 105 -16.10 8.56 -6.00
C GLN A 105 -15.83 7.44 -7.01
N SER A 106 -14.74 6.69 -6.82
CA SER A 106 -14.32 5.65 -7.75
C SER A 106 -14.82 4.26 -7.37
N GLU A 107 -15.22 4.07 -6.10
CA GLU A 107 -15.53 2.76 -5.49
C GLU A 107 -14.34 1.77 -5.51
N ASN A 108 -13.14 2.23 -5.87
CA ASN A 108 -11.93 1.43 -5.80
C ASN A 108 -11.39 1.44 -4.37
N THR A 109 -11.31 0.25 -3.78
CA THR A 109 -10.70 0.04 -2.47
C THR A 109 -9.17 0.01 -2.56
N PHE A 110 -8.51 0.37 -1.47
CA PHE A 110 -7.05 0.28 -1.36
C PHE A 110 -6.62 -1.01 -0.65
N CYS A 111 -5.42 -1.46 -1.01
CA CYS A 111 -4.72 -2.61 -0.45
C CYS A 111 -3.29 -2.22 -0.03
N SER A 112 -2.69 -3.01 0.87
CA SER A 112 -1.27 -2.83 1.19
C SER A 112 -0.40 -3.08 -0.04
N GLY A 113 0.52 -2.16 -0.32
CA GLY A 113 1.38 -2.16 -1.50
C GLY A 113 0.86 -1.27 -2.63
N ASP A 114 -0.36 -0.73 -2.52
CA ASP A 114 -0.88 0.24 -3.47
C ASP A 114 -0.11 1.57 -3.39
N HIS A 115 -0.13 2.30 -4.50
CA HIS A 115 0.49 3.61 -4.61
C HIS A 115 -0.54 4.65 -5.05
N VAL A 116 -0.36 5.88 -4.57
CA VAL A 116 -1.19 7.03 -4.96
C VAL A 116 -0.29 8.15 -5.50
N SER A 117 -0.43 8.39 -6.80
CA SER A 117 0.25 9.48 -7.49
C SER A 117 -0.42 10.82 -7.18
N TRP A 118 0.14 11.59 -6.24
CA TRP A 118 -0.45 12.85 -5.78
C TRP A 118 0.09 14.10 -6.49
N HIS A 119 1.36 14.10 -6.92
CA HIS A 119 1.98 15.15 -7.74
C HIS A 119 2.00 16.55 -7.10
N SER A 120 1.96 16.61 -5.77
CA SER A 120 2.05 17.84 -4.99
C SER A 120 2.64 17.53 -3.62
N PRO A 121 3.40 18.43 -2.98
CA PRO A 121 3.82 18.27 -1.60
C PRO A 121 2.61 18.00 -0.69
N LEU A 122 2.67 16.94 0.13
CA LEU A 122 1.50 16.46 0.88
C LEU A 122 0.95 17.48 1.88
N ASP A 123 1.82 18.36 2.38
CA ASP A 123 1.53 19.42 3.35
C ASP A 123 1.38 20.81 2.71
N ASN A 124 1.31 20.88 1.37
CA ASN A 124 1.32 22.13 0.57
C ASN A 124 2.56 23.02 0.80
N SER A 125 3.67 22.45 1.28
CA SER A 125 4.97 23.14 1.35
C SER A 125 5.76 22.98 0.04
N GLU A 126 7.08 23.16 0.09
CA GLU A 126 8.02 22.85 -1.00
C GLU A 126 8.72 21.49 -0.76
N SER A 127 8.10 20.59 0.00
CA SER A 127 8.67 19.27 0.31
C SER A 127 8.89 18.41 -0.95
N ARG A 128 9.92 17.57 -0.91
CA ARG A 128 10.15 16.54 -1.92
C ARG A 128 9.16 15.36 -1.79
N ILE A 129 8.47 15.23 -0.66
CA ILE A 129 7.48 14.19 -0.41
C ILE A 129 6.16 14.56 -1.09
N GLN A 130 5.90 13.93 -2.24
CA GLN A 130 4.83 14.35 -3.17
C GLN A 130 3.86 13.23 -3.56
N HIS A 131 4.08 12.02 -3.03
CA HIS A 131 3.32 10.82 -3.38
C HIS A 131 3.14 9.94 -2.15
N MET A 132 2.33 8.89 -2.28
CA MET A 132 2.02 7.99 -1.17
C MET A 132 2.12 6.53 -1.58
N LEU A 133 2.61 5.70 -0.67
CA LEU A 133 2.38 4.26 -0.64
C LEU A 133 1.43 3.93 0.52
N LEU A 134 0.71 2.82 0.40
CA LEU A 134 -0.19 2.32 1.43
C LEU A 134 0.33 1.01 1.99
N THR A 135 0.30 0.85 3.31
CA THR A 135 0.74 -0.37 3.98
C THR A 135 -0.12 -0.66 5.20
N GLU A 136 -0.08 -1.87 5.73
CA GLU A 136 -0.74 -2.17 7.00
C GLU A 136 -0.11 -1.34 8.14
N ASP A 137 -0.95 -0.76 9.00
CA ASP A 137 -0.44 -0.04 10.18
C ASP A 137 0.35 -1.00 11.09
N PRO A 138 1.59 -0.67 11.49
CA PRO A 138 2.47 -1.59 12.21
C PRO A 138 2.02 -1.87 13.66
N GLN A 139 1.03 -1.13 14.18
CA GLN A 139 0.57 -1.27 15.57
C GLN A 139 -0.92 -1.54 15.70
N MET A 140 -1.76 -0.95 14.84
CA MET A 140 -3.21 -1.13 14.87
C MET A 140 -3.59 -2.53 14.37
N GLN A 141 -4.38 -3.25 15.15
CA GLN A 141 -4.89 -4.57 14.78
C GLN A 141 -6.27 -4.45 14.13
N PRO A 142 -6.62 -5.31 13.16
CA PRO A 142 -7.97 -5.37 12.61
C PRO A 142 -9.01 -5.53 13.72
N VAL A 143 -10.11 -4.78 13.61
CA VAL A 143 -11.21 -4.82 14.59
C VAL A 143 -12.47 -5.41 14.00
N GLN A 144 -13.09 -6.33 14.73
CA GLN A 144 -14.43 -6.82 14.42
C GLN A 144 -15.46 -5.82 14.94
N THR A 145 -16.38 -5.40 14.07
CA THR A 145 -17.53 -4.58 14.43
C THR A 145 -18.84 -5.35 14.17
N PRO A 146 -19.98 -4.88 14.70
CA PRO A 146 -21.29 -5.42 14.31
C PRO A 146 -21.63 -5.26 12.82
N PHE A 147 -20.83 -4.47 12.08
CA PHE A 147 -21.04 -4.12 10.68
C PHE A 147 -20.00 -4.74 9.75
N GLY A 148 -19.12 -5.61 10.27
CA GLY A 148 -18.00 -6.22 9.54
C GLY A 148 -16.63 -5.89 10.12
N VAL A 149 -15.58 -6.34 9.43
CA VAL A 149 -14.18 -6.12 9.83
C VAL A 149 -13.67 -4.77 9.31
N VAL A 150 -12.86 -4.09 10.13
CA VAL A 150 -12.12 -2.88 9.74
C VAL A 150 -10.63 -3.15 9.93
N THR A 151 -9.84 -3.00 8.88
CA THR A 151 -8.36 -2.97 8.92
C THR A 151 -7.85 -1.53 8.93
N PHE A 152 -6.53 -1.34 9.08
CA PHE A 152 -5.92 -0.02 9.15
C PHE A 152 -4.80 0.09 8.12
N LEU A 153 -4.98 0.99 7.14
CA LEU A 153 -3.99 1.25 6.10
C LEU A 153 -3.26 2.56 6.41
N GLN A 154 -1.98 2.44 6.72
CA GLN A 154 -1.07 3.55 6.91
C GLN A 154 -0.62 4.14 5.58
N ILE A 155 -0.76 5.46 5.48
CA ILE A 155 -0.17 6.27 4.43
C ILE A 155 1.32 6.47 4.72
N VAL A 156 2.16 6.27 3.71
CA VAL A 156 3.61 6.51 3.77
C VAL A 156 3.97 7.49 2.66
N GLY A 157 4.44 8.68 3.04
CA GLY A 157 4.85 9.71 2.09
C GLY A 157 6.18 9.36 1.42
N VAL A 158 6.22 9.43 0.09
CA VAL A 158 7.40 9.08 -0.72
C VAL A 158 7.74 10.17 -1.74
N CYS A 159 8.99 10.16 -2.19
CA CYS A 159 9.47 10.98 -3.31
C CYS A 159 8.98 10.43 -4.66
N THR A 160 9.10 11.22 -5.71
CA THR A 160 8.70 10.85 -7.08
C THR A 160 9.46 9.63 -7.59
N GLU A 161 10.77 9.56 -7.32
CA GLU A 161 11.64 8.46 -7.73
C GLU A 161 11.25 7.15 -7.04
N GLU A 162 10.87 7.22 -5.77
CA GLU A 162 10.43 6.06 -4.98
C GLU A 162 9.08 5.53 -5.46
N LEU A 163 8.15 6.44 -5.81
CA LEU A 163 6.91 6.07 -6.48
C LEU A 163 7.19 5.36 -7.81
N HIS A 164 8.09 5.90 -8.64
CA HIS A 164 8.45 5.29 -9.92
C HIS A 164 9.05 3.90 -9.73
N SER A 165 9.92 3.70 -8.75
CA SER A 165 10.47 2.37 -8.43
C SER A 165 9.37 1.41 -7.95
N ALA A 166 8.36 1.89 -7.22
CA ALA A 166 7.21 1.06 -6.82
C ALA A 166 6.33 0.64 -8.00
N GLN A 167 6.18 1.52 -8.99
CA GLN A 167 5.46 1.23 -10.24
C GLN A 167 6.22 0.24 -11.13
N GLN A 168 7.55 0.36 -11.19
CA GLN A 168 8.42 -0.50 -12.00
C GLN A 168 8.66 -1.88 -11.38
N TRP A 169 8.74 -1.96 -10.05
CA TRP A 169 8.87 -3.24 -9.34
C TRP A 169 7.54 -3.63 -8.70
N ASN A 170 7.35 -3.32 -7.44
CA ASN A 170 6.08 -3.38 -6.72
C ASN A 170 6.16 -2.55 -5.43
N GLY A 171 5.02 -2.13 -4.89
CA GLY A 171 4.99 -1.29 -3.68
C GLY A 171 5.50 -1.99 -2.42
N GLN A 172 5.30 -3.30 -2.28
CA GLN A 172 5.76 -4.06 -1.11
C GLN A 172 7.29 -4.07 -1.00
N GLY A 173 7.98 -4.26 -2.12
CA GLY A 173 9.42 -4.20 -2.20
C GLY A 173 9.96 -2.83 -1.77
N ILE A 174 9.37 -1.74 -2.27
CA ILE A 174 9.79 -0.38 -1.89
C ILE A 174 9.48 -0.06 -0.43
N LEU A 175 8.33 -0.51 0.10
CA LEU A 175 8.01 -0.39 1.52
C LEU A 175 9.07 -1.06 2.39
N GLU A 176 9.58 -2.22 1.99
CA GLU A 176 10.65 -2.90 2.72
C GLU A 176 11.97 -2.13 2.68
N LEU A 177 12.32 -1.51 1.55
CA LEU A 177 13.50 -0.63 1.47
C LEU A 177 13.34 0.62 2.35
N LEU A 178 12.15 1.22 2.39
CA LEU A 178 11.86 2.35 3.29
C LEU A 178 12.00 1.96 4.77
N ARG A 179 11.72 0.70 5.13
CA ARG A 179 11.91 0.20 6.51
C ARG A 179 13.38 0.14 6.92
N THR A 180 14.29 -0.12 5.97
CA THR A 180 15.73 -0.21 6.28
C THR A 180 16.40 1.16 6.41
N VAL A 181 15.82 2.22 5.86
CA VAL A 181 16.36 3.59 5.88
C VAL A 181 15.65 4.44 6.94
N PRO A 182 16.27 4.72 8.11
CA PRO A 182 15.58 5.35 9.24
C PRO A 182 15.00 6.73 8.93
N VAL A 183 15.68 7.54 8.11
CA VAL A 183 15.22 8.88 7.75
C VAL A 183 14.07 8.88 6.74
N ALA A 184 13.88 7.80 5.99
CA ALA A 184 12.82 7.67 4.99
C ALA A 184 11.55 7.03 5.53
N GLY A 185 11.66 6.28 6.63
CA GLY A 185 10.50 5.68 7.29
C GLY A 185 10.87 4.87 8.52
N GLY A 186 11.90 4.04 8.40
CA GLY A 186 12.28 3.09 9.45
C GLY A 186 11.20 2.01 9.68
N PRO A 187 11.31 1.21 10.76
CA PRO A 187 10.43 0.06 10.98
C PRO A 187 8.93 0.38 11.04
N TRP A 188 8.57 1.61 11.42
CA TRP A 188 7.18 2.08 11.51
C TRP A 188 6.76 2.98 10.35
N LEU A 189 7.63 3.16 9.35
CA LEU A 189 7.36 3.92 8.12
C LEU A 189 6.81 5.33 8.42
N ILE A 190 7.49 6.03 9.32
CA ILE A 190 7.14 7.40 9.73
C ILE A 190 7.56 8.36 8.62
N THR A 191 6.61 9.17 8.14
CA THR A 191 6.86 10.15 7.10
C THR A 191 7.51 11.41 7.69
N ASP A 192 8.65 11.80 7.14
CA ASP A 192 9.33 13.07 7.44
C ASP A 192 9.20 14.02 6.24
N MET A 193 8.37 15.06 6.38
CA MET A 193 8.16 16.06 5.32
C MET A 193 9.40 16.93 5.07
N ARG A 194 10.41 16.91 5.94
CA ARG A 194 11.69 17.63 5.76
C ARG A 194 12.76 16.79 5.08
N ARG A 195 12.46 15.55 4.72
CA ARG A 195 13.41 14.69 4.00
C ARG A 195 13.73 15.28 2.62
N GLY A 196 15.01 15.59 2.41
CA GLY A 196 15.52 16.18 1.17
C GLY A 196 16.11 15.16 0.17
N GLU A 197 16.32 13.92 0.60
CA GLU A 197 16.97 12.87 -0.18
C GLU A 197 16.09 11.62 -0.30
N THR A 198 16.13 10.99 -1.47
CA THR A 198 15.51 9.70 -1.74
C THR A 198 16.31 8.58 -1.09
N ILE A 199 15.70 7.41 -0.89
CA ILE A 199 16.43 6.22 -0.41
C ILE A 199 17.60 5.82 -1.31
N PHE A 200 17.52 6.13 -2.61
CA PHE A 200 18.56 5.80 -3.59
C PHE A 200 19.74 6.79 -3.58
N GLU A 201 19.50 8.05 -3.23
CA GLU A 201 20.57 9.02 -2.99
C GLU A 201 21.31 8.70 -1.68
N ILE A 202 20.56 8.28 -0.66
CA ILE A 202 21.12 7.87 0.64
C ILE A 202 21.96 6.59 0.52
N ASP A 203 21.43 5.58 -0.17
CA ASP A 203 22.14 4.33 -0.45
C ASP A 203 21.93 3.88 -1.90
N PRO A 204 22.89 4.18 -2.79
CA PRO A 204 22.83 3.79 -4.21
C PRO A 204 22.73 2.29 -4.46
N HIS A 205 23.17 1.43 -3.52
CA HIS A 205 23.09 -0.02 -3.68
C HIS A 205 21.64 -0.51 -3.69
N LEU A 206 20.70 0.22 -3.10
CA LEU A 206 19.29 -0.15 -3.09
C LEU A 206 18.70 -0.22 -4.49
N GLN A 207 19.10 0.67 -5.41
CA GLN A 207 18.63 0.62 -6.79
C GLN A 207 19.14 -0.65 -7.49
N GLN A 208 20.47 -0.81 -7.54
CA GLN A 208 21.08 -1.83 -8.39
C GLN A 208 21.00 -3.24 -7.80
N GLU A 209 21.13 -3.40 -6.48
CA GLU A 209 21.20 -4.72 -5.86
C GLU A 209 19.85 -5.22 -5.35
N ARG A 210 18.91 -4.31 -5.08
CA ARG A 210 17.59 -4.68 -4.55
C ARG A 210 16.49 -4.49 -5.58
N VAL A 211 16.32 -3.30 -6.13
CA VAL A 211 15.21 -3.04 -7.09
C VAL A 211 15.41 -3.83 -8.37
N ASP A 212 16.56 -3.69 -9.04
CA ASP A 212 16.79 -4.36 -10.34
C ASP A 212 16.71 -5.89 -10.19
N LYS A 213 17.31 -6.44 -9.13
CA LYS A 213 17.24 -7.88 -8.82
C LYS A 213 15.83 -8.34 -8.43
N GLY A 214 15.10 -7.50 -7.70
CA GLY A 214 13.70 -7.74 -7.36
C GLY A 214 12.83 -7.82 -8.60
N ILE A 215 13.02 -6.92 -9.56
CA ILE A 215 12.34 -6.95 -10.86
C ILE A 215 12.69 -8.24 -11.64
N GLU A 216 13.96 -8.63 -11.65
CA GLU A 216 14.40 -9.87 -12.32
C GLU A 216 13.74 -11.12 -11.70
N THR A 217 13.54 -11.13 -10.39
CA THR A 217 13.04 -12.30 -9.65
C THR A 217 11.50 -12.35 -9.61
N ASP A 218 10.87 -11.21 -9.33
CA ASP A 218 9.43 -11.10 -9.05
C ASP A 218 8.63 -10.63 -10.27
N GLY A 219 9.31 -10.06 -11.26
CA GLY A 219 8.69 -9.34 -12.38
C GLY A 219 8.39 -7.88 -12.07
N SER A 220 7.69 -7.24 -13.01
CA SER A 220 7.33 -5.83 -12.95
C SER A 220 5.81 -5.66 -12.90
N ASN A 221 5.32 -4.78 -12.02
CA ASN A 221 3.93 -4.34 -12.03
C ASN A 221 3.61 -3.33 -13.14
N LEU A 222 4.60 -2.82 -13.88
CA LEU A 222 4.39 -1.85 -14.94
C LEU A 222 3.90 -2.55 -16.21
N SER A 223 2.59 -2.51 -16.45
CA SER A 223 1.97 -3.14 -17.63
C SER A 223 2.09 -2.32 -18.92
N GLY A 224 2.41 -1.03 -18.83
CA GLY A 224 2.58 -0.15 -19.98
C GLY A 224 3.08 1.24 -19.60
N VAL A 225 3.65 1.95 -20.58
CA VAL A 225 4.11 3.32 -20.42
C VAL A 225 3.69 4.16 -21.63
N SER A 226 3.22 5.38 -21.39
CA SER A 226 3.06 6.37 -22.45
C SER A 226 4.42 7.03 -22.72
N ALA A 227 5.04 6.68 -23.84
CA ALA A 227 6.34 7.20 -24.27
C ALA A 227 6.33 7.55 -25.76
N LYS A 228 7.29 8.36 -26.19
CA LYS A 228 7.52 8.62 -27.62
C LYS A 228 8.21 7.41 -28.23
N CYS A 229 7.46 6.58 -28.95
CA CYS A 229 7.99 5.45 -29.71
C CYS A 229 7.36 5.41 -31.11
N ALA A 230 8.06 4.82 -32.07
CA ALA A 230 7.60 4.61 -33.43
C ALA A 230 8.14 3.27 -33.94
N TRP A 231 7.41 2.63 -34.84
CA TRP A 231 7.82 1.41 -35.52
C TRP A 231 7.38 1.48 -36.99
N ASP A 232 8.21 0.95 -37.89
CA ASP A 232 7.94 0.88 -39.32
C ASP A 232 7.89 -0.58 -39.77
N ASP A 233 6.88 -0.92 -40.57
CA ASP A 233 6.79 -2.22 -41.23
C ASP A 233 7.70 -2.26 -42.47
N LEU A 234 8.85 -2.92 -42.35
CA LEU A 234 9.84 -3.05 -43.43
C LEU A 234 9.41 -4.01 -44.57
N SER A 235 8.28 -4.70 -44.42
CA SER A 235 7.74 -5.59 -45.46
C SER A 235 6.86 -4.88 -46.48
N ARG A 236 6.42 -3.65 -46.19
CA ARG A 236 5.71 -2.83 -47.15
C ARG A 236 6.69 -2.29 -48.19
N PRO A 237 6.47 -2.55 -49.50
CA PRO A 237 7.17 -1.78 -50.52
C PRO A 237 6.88 -0.29 -50.29
N PRO A 238 7.83 0.61 -50.58
CA PRO A 238 7.54 2.03 -50.56
C PRO A 238 6.39 2.29 -51.53
N GLU A 239 5.20 2.57 -51.00
CA GLU A 239 4.09 3.05 -51.81
C GLU A 239 4.50 4.41 -52.39
N ASP A 240 4.34 4.57 -53.70
CA ASP A 240 4.66 5.80 -54.43
C ASP A 240 4.08 7.02 -53.72
N ASP A 241 4.94 8.02 -53.49
CA ASP A 241 4.66 9.33 -52.87
C ASP A 241 3.63 10.18 -53.67
N GLU A 242 2.38 9.73 -53.79
CA GLU A 242 1.30 10.44 -54.49
C GLU A 242 0.01 10.59 -53.67
N ASP A 243 0.09 10.66 -52.34
CA ASP A 243 -1.01 11.25 -51.56
C ASP A 243 -0.52 12.17 -50.44
N SER A 244 -0.17 13.39 -50.86
CA SER A 244 0.18 14.51 -50.00
C SER A 244 -1.02 14.98 -49.17
N ARG A 245 -1.33 14.31 -48.05
CA ARG A 245 -2.04 14.89 -46.90
C ARG A 245 -1.62 14.24 -45.57
N SER A 246 -0.38 14.41 -45.15
CA SER A 246 -0.08 14.42 -43.71
C SER A 246 1.06 15.41 -43.41
N ILE A 247 0.82 16.30 -42.46
CA ILE A 247 1.78 17.29 -41.98
C ILE A 247 2.67 16.58 -40.97
N CYS A 248 3.80 16.05 -41.43
CA CYS A 248 4.84 15.48 -40.56
C CYS A 248 6.02 16.45 -40.53
N ILE A 249 6.16 17.23 -39.46
CA ILE A 249 7.34 18.06 -39.23
C ILE A 249 8.55 17.14 -39.02
N GLY A 250 9.52 17.25 -39.91
CA GLY A 250 10.68 16.38 -40.01
C GLY A 250 11.56 16.37 -38.76
N THR A 251 11.77 15.17 -38.23
CA THR A 251 13.05 14.77 -37.61
C THR A 251 13.22 13.28 -37.93
N GLN A 252 14.13 12.95 -38.85
CA GLN A 252 14.47 11.57 -39.15
C GLN A 252 14.94 10.86 -37.86
N PRO A 253 14.31 9.74 -37.45
CA PRO A 253 14.86 8.95 -36.37
C PRO A 253 16.20 8.34 -36.80
N ARG A 254 17.21 8.40 -35.93
CA ARG A 254 18.51 7.76 -36.17
C ARG A 254 18.28 6.25 -36.32
N ARG A 255 18.56 5.71 -37.51
CA ARG A 255 18.57 4.25 -37.73
C ARG A 255 19.68 3.62 -36.88
N LEU A 256 19.32 2.62 -36.09
CA LEU A 256 20.26 1.79 -35.33
C LEU A 256 21.19 1.03 -36.29
N SER A 257 22.44 0.88 -35.91
CA SER A 257 23.43 0.10 -36.67
C SER A 257 23.08 -1.38 -36.61
N GLY A 258 23.44 -2.16 -37.64
CA GLY A 258 23.24 -3.62 -37.64
C GLY A 258 23.91 -4.31 -36.44
N LYS A 259 24.96 -3.73 -35.88
CA LYS A 259 25.60 -4.23 -34.64
C LYS A 259 24.72 -4.01 -33.41
N ASP A 260 24.02 -2.89 -33.34
CA ASP A 260 23.15 -2.54 -32.21
C ASP A 260 21.93 -3.48 -32.20
N THR A 261 21.38 -3.75 -33.38
CA THR A 261 20.26 -4.68 -33.57
C THR A 261 20.60 -6.11 -33.12
N GLU A 262 21.80 -6.59 -33.47
CA GLU A 262 22.24 -7.94 -33.04
C GLU A 262 22.52 -7.99 -31.53
N GLN A 263 23.08 -6.94 -30.96
CA GLN A 263 23.31 -6.87 -29.51
C GLN A 263 21.99 -6.86 -28.71
N ILE A 264 20.96 -6.18 -29.23
CA ILE A 264 19.61 -6.20 -28.66
C ILE A 264 18.99 -7.60 -28.79
N ARG A 265 19.10 -8.25 -29.96
CA ARG A 265 18.60 -9.63 -30.17
C ARG A 265 19.25 -10.63 -29.22
N GLU A 266 20.56 -10.54 -29.05
CA GLU A 266 21.29 -11.47 -28.18
C GLU A 266 20.92 -11.26 -26.71
N THR A 267 20.72 -10.01 -26.29
CA THR A 267 20.26 -9.68 -24.93
C THR A 267 18.85 -10.23 -24.66
N LEU A 268 17.92 -10.05 -25.60
CA LEU A 268 16.56 -10.58 -25.51
C LEU A 268 16.54 -12.11 -25.49
N ARG A 269 17.38 -12.74 -26.32
CA ARG A 269 17.48 -14.20 -26.39
C ARG A 269 18.01 -14.79 -25.08
N ARG A 270 19.03 -14.16 -24.47
CA ARG A 270 19.53 -14.57 -23.16
C ARG A 270 18.46 -14.44 -22.07
N GLY A 271 17.68 -13.35 -22.08
CA GLY A 271 16.58 -13.17 -21.13
C GLY A 271 15.47 -14.23 -21.26
N LEU A 272 15.19 -14.69 -22.48
CA LEU A 272 14.20 -15.74 -22.75
C LEU A 272 14.71 -17.16 -22.45
N GLU A 273 16.00 -17.43 -22.61
CA GLU A 273 16.60 -18.75 -22.33
C GLU A 273 16.77 -19.05 -20.83
N ILE A 274 16.86 -18.02 -19.98
CA ILE A 274 17.03 -18.17 -18.52
C ILE A 274 15.72 -18.59 -17.82
N ASN A 275 14.55 -18.33 -18.43
CA ASN A 275 13.25 -18.59 -17.82
C ASN A 275 12.54 -19.79 -18.46
N SER A 276 13.04 -21.00 -18.19
CA SER A 276 12.45 -22.27 -18.63
C SER A 276 11.43 -22.87 -17.65
N LYS A 277 10.92 -22.07 -16.69
CA LYS A 277 9.81 -22.49 -15.82
C LYS A 277 8.48 -21.91 -16.35
N PRO A 278 7.42 -22.73 -16.44
CA PRO A 278 6.11 -22.23 -16.84
C PRO A 278 5.58 -21.25 -15.79
N VAL A 279 5.23 -20.04 -16.23
CA VAL A 279 4.68 -18.95 -15.40
C VAL A 279 3.23 -19.25 -14.94
N LEU A 280 2.62 -20.31 -15.43
CA LEU A 280 1.23 -20.67 -15.13
C LEU A 280 1.11 -22.16 -14.77
N PRO A 281 0.32 -22.53 -13.75
CA PRO A 281 0.03 -23.93 -13.45
C PRO A 281 -0.78 -24.58 -14.59
N PRO A 282 -0.58 -25.88 -14.88
CA PRO A 282 -1.32 -26.57 -15.93
C PRO A 282 -2.81 -26.66 -15.60
N ILE A 283 -3.65 -26.30 -16.56
CA ILE A 283 -5.11 -26.46 -16.50
C ILE A 283 -5.41 -27.97 -16.46
N ASN A 284 -6.00 -28.43 -15.37
CA ASN A 284 -6.36 -29.84 -15.17
C ASN A 284 -7.60 -30.21 -16.04
N PRO A 285 -7.50 -31.12 -17.01
CA PRO A 285 -8.63 -31.44 -17.91
C PRO A 285 -9.69 -32.38 -17.30
N GLN A 286 -9.60 -32.74 -16.02
CA GLN A 286 -10.49 -33.73 -15.39
C GLN A 286 -11.82 -33.19 -14.81
N ARG A 287 -12.44 -32.16 -15.41
CA ARG A 287 -13.80 -31.74 -15.04
C ARG A 287 -14.78 -31.55 -16.21
N GLN A 288 -14.56 -32.28 -17.30
CA GLN A 288 -15.60 -32.58 -18.29
C GLN A 288 -15.69 -34.09 -18.49
N ASN A 289 -16.31 -34.78 -17.55
CA ASN A 289 -16.92 -36.09 -17.77
C ASN A 289 -17.90 -36.35 -16.62
N GLY A 290 -19.13 -35.92 -16.83
CA GLY A 290 -20.22 -36.14 -15.88
C GLY A 290 -21.48 -35.50 -16.41
N LEU A 291 -22.03 -36.07 -17.50
CA LEU A 291 -23.44 -36.01 -17.91
C LEU A 291 -23.58 -36.80 -19.21
N THR A 292 -24.03 -38.06 -19.08
CA THR A 292 -24.56 -39.05 -20.06
C THR A 292 -23.97 -40.42 -19.68
N HIS A 293 -24.69 -41.50 -19.40
CA HIS A 293 -26.07 -41.92 -19.64
C HIS A 293 -26.48 -42.90 -18.52
N ASP A 294 -27.77 -42.98 -18.20
CA ASP A 294 -28.41 -44.31 -18.15
C ASP A 294 -29.91 -44.22 -18.46
N ARG A 295 -30.34 -45.15 -19.31
CA ARG A 295 -31.67 -45.31 -19.92
C ARG A 295 -32.17 -46.69 -19.51
N ALA A 296 -33.45 -46.81 -19.13
CA ALA A 296 -34.39 -47.89 -19.50
C ALA A 296 -35.53 -48.03 -18.47
N PRO A 297 -36.66 -48.68 -18.82
CA PRO A 297 -37.03 -49.26 -20.12
C PRO A 297 -38.02 -48.40 -20.93
#